data_AF-A0A2A2LUK2-F1
#
_entry.id   AF-A0A2A2LUK2-F1
#
_cell.length_a   1.000
_cell.length_b   1.000
_cell.length_c   1.000
_cell.angle_alpha   90.00
_cell.angle_beta   90.00
_cell.angle_gamma   90.00
#
_symmetry.space_group_name_H-M   'P 1'
#
loop_
_entity.id
_entity.type
_entity.pdbx_description
1 polymer ?
#
loop_
_entity_poly.entity_id
_entity_poly.type
_entity_poly.pdbx_seq_one_letter_code
_entity_poly.pdbx_strand_id
1 'polypeptide(L)'
;MNIGEKKTIFIVSPTGTSMKELEVQLLRNWKTPNMVTSFVMDSPRQNSRAEPENRLEEGYCRIFGRNVTEYRQMRTTGKRAIEKSTRENVFGDDGSKYSDSIGHIVAEVLGGSDDLDNLFIQNSEMNSAMSRFETNLVNVLVMNDEHFSDMYWRMVYDVTNRTTRPDQVEVSIRTTLDGGFTEEIHFVMLNRVGCVCECGGK
;
A
#
# COMPACT_ATOMS: atom_id res chain seq x y z
N MET A 1 -7.51 -7.24 -37.13
CA MET A 1 -7.30 -8.28 -36.10
C MET A 1 -6.15 -7.81 -35.24
N ASN A 2 -6.37 -7.53 -33.95
CA ASN A 2 -5.45 -6.72 -33.19
C ASN A 2 -5.24 -7.41 -31.82
N ILE A 3 -4.06 -7.99 -31.63
CA ILE A 3 -3.68 -8.85 -30.49
C ILE A 3 -3.31 -7.93 -29.31
N GLY A 4 -3.96 -8.08 -28.15
CA GLY A 4 -3.59 -7.38 -26.92
C GLY A 4 -2.34 -7.99 -26.30
N GLU A 5 -1.41 -7.17 -25.80
CA GLU A 5 -0.25 -7.65 -25.06
C GLU A 5 -0.70 -8.20 -23.70
N LYS A 6 -0.45 -9.49 -23.47
CA LYS A 6 -0.56 -10.11 -22.15
C LYS A 6 0.77 -9.93 -21.42
N LYS A 7 0.74 -9.43 -20.19
CA LYS A 7 1.90 -9.46 -19.30
C LYS A 7 1.60 -10.36 -18.11
N THR A 8 2.45 -11.35 -17.92
CA THR A 8 2.39 -12.30 -16.81
C THR A 8 3.22 -11.76 -15.66
N ILE A 9 2.60 -11.59 -14.50
CA ILE A 9 3.32 -11.28 -13.26
C ILE A 9 3.50 -12.59 -12.49
N PHE A 10 4.75 -12.88 -12.13
CA PHE A 10 5.10 -14.01 -11.29
C PHE A 10 5.18 -13.55 -9.85
N ILE A 11 4.32 -14.10 -9.01
CA ILE A 11 4.37 -13.89 -7.56
C ILE A 11 5.14 -15.06 -6.98
N VAL A 12 6.29 -14.76 -6.38
CA VAL A 12 7.22 -15.76 -5.83
C VAL A 12 7.18 -15.61 -4.31
N SER A 13 6.79 -16.68 -3.61
CA SER A 13 6.89 -16.69 -2.15
C SER A 13 8.35 -16.56 -1.70
N PRO A 14 8.65 -16.04 -0.50
CA PRO A 14 10.03 -15.92 0.00
C PRO A 14 10.79 -17.27 0.07
N THR A 15 10.05 -18.38 0.17
CA THR A 15 10.58 -19.74 0.18
C THR A 15 10.70 -20.36 -1.22
N GLY A 16 10.33 -19.64 -2.28
CA GLY A 16 10.37 -20.09 -3.67
C GLY A 16 9.40 -21.23 -4.01
N THR A 17 8.49 -21.59 -3.11
CA THR A 17 7.69 -22.83 -3.23
C THR A 17 6.29 -22.66 -3.81
N SER A 18 5.77 -21.43 -3.93
CA SER A 18 4.53 -21.18 -4.67
C SER A 18 4.69 -20.05 -5.66
N MET A 19 4.41 -20.37 -6.92
CA MET A 19 4.31 -19.43 -8.02
C MET A 19 2.82 -19.30 -8.35
N LYS A 20 2.24 -18.12 -8.12
CA LYS A 20 0.87 -17.83 -8.58
C LYS A 20 0.97 -16.96 -9.82
N GLU A 21 0.45 -17.48 -10.93
CA GLU A 21 0.35 -16.73 -12.18
C GLU A 21 -0.82 -15.76 -12.08
N LEU A 22 -0.53 -14.46 -12.14
CA LEU A 22 -1.56 -13.45 -12.28
C LEU A 22 -1.56 -12.96 -13.74
N GLU A 23 -2.60 -13.33 -14.47
CA GLU A 23 -2.80 -12.87 -15.85
C GLU A 23 -3.41 -11.45 -15.81
N VAL A 24 -2.58 -10.43 -16.03
CA VAL A 24 -3.06 -9.05 -16.11
C VAL A 24 -3.45 -8.75 -17.54
N GLN A 25 -4.75 -8.59 -17.80
CA GLN A 25 -5.25 -8.13 -19.09
C GLN A 25 -5.04 -6.62 -19.24
N LEU A 26 -4.04 -6.24 -20.02
CA LEU A 26 -3.91 -4.88 -20.53
C LEU A 26 -4.81 -4.75 -21.77
N LEU A 27 -6.04 -4.25 -21.61
CA LEU A 27 -6.90 -3.88 -22.74
C LEU A 27 -7.07 -2.35 -22.74
N ARG A 28 -6.63 -1.64 -23.78
CA ARG A 28 -7.35 -1.40 -25.05
C ARG A 28 -8.81 -1.07 -24.82
N ASN A 29 -9.08 0.20 -24.52
CA ASN A 29 -10.22 1.02 -24.96
C ASN A 29 -10.45 2.15 -23.94
N TRP A 30 -9.83 3.32 -24.13
CA TRP A 30 -10.22 4.67 -23.65
C TRP A 30 -11.04 4.83 -22.35
N LYS A 31 -10.93 3.90 -21.42
CA LYS A 31 -11.40 3.93 -20.04
C LYS A 31 -10.14 3.91 -19.20
N THR A 32 -10.13 4.82 -18.23
CA THR A 32 -9.12 5.08 -17.19
C THR A 32 -8.04 4.01 -17.06
N PRO A 33 -6.74 4.36 -17.05
CA PRO A 33 -5.66 3.41 -16.81
C PRO A 33 -6.02 2.63 -15.54
N ASN A 34 -6.00 1.29 -15.64
CA ASN A 34 -6.24 0.45 -14.48
C ASN A 34 -5.26 0.90 -13.40
N MET A 35 -5.81 1.47 -12.32
CA MET A 35 -5.10 1.63 -11.05
C MET A 35 -4.38 0.31 -10.75
N VAL A 36 -3.33 0.35 -9.94
CA VAL A 36 -2.77 -0.90 -9.40
C VAL A 36 -3.89 -1.54 -8.56
N THR A 37 -4.64 -2.49 -9.14
CA THR A 37 -5.88 -3.07 -8.56
C THR A 37 -5.66 -4.45 -7.94
N SER A 38 -4.41 -4.87 -7.74
CA SER A 38 -4.15 -6.15 -7.11
C SER A 38 -2.80 -6.17 -6.40
N PHE A 39 -2.85 -6.30 -5.09
CA PHE A 39 -1.71 -6.65 -4.25
C PHE A 39 -1.97 -8.04 -3.68
N VAL A 40 -0.94 -8.88 -3.60
CA VAL A 40 -1.07 -10.20 -2.98
C VAL A 40 -0.39 -10.15 -1.63
N MET A 41 -1.21 -10.20 -0.58
CA MET A 41 -0.76 -10.45 0.78
C MET A 41 -0.71 -11.95 1.03
N ASP A 42 0.50 -12.51 1.08
CA ASP A 42 0.71 -13.89 1.50
C ASP A 42 0.73 -13.94 3.04
N SER A 43 -0.17 -14.75 3.63
CA SER A 43 -0.04 -15.15 5.03
C SER A 43 0.85 -16.39 5.13
N PRO A 44 1.83 -16.45 6.04
CA PRO A 44 2.70 -17.61 6.17
C PRO A 44 1.89 -18.89 6.45
N ARG A 45 2.13 -19.95 5.65
CA ARG A 45 1.49 -21.26 5.82
C ARG A 45 1.98 -21.91 7.12
N GLN A 46 1.06 -22.17 8.05
CA GLN A 46 1.31 -22.93 9.26
C GLN A 46 1.63 -24.39 8.91
N ASN A 47 2.86 -24.84 9.18
CA ASN A 47 3.15 -26.26 9.39
C ASN A 47 4.28 -26.45 10.41
N SER A 48 4.03 -27.38 11.34
CA SER A 48 4.87 -27.89 12.43
C SER A 48 5.33 -26.93 13.55
N ARG A 49 4.59 -27.00 14.68
CA ARG A 49 5.05 -26.81 16.08
C ARG A 49 6.15 -25.75 16.33
N ALA A 50 5.97 -24.56 15.76
CA ALA A 50 6.79 -23.40 16.04
C ALA A 50 6.25 -22.65 17.27
N GLU A 51 7.15 -21.96 17.99
CA GLU A 51 6.83 -20.96 18.99
C GLU A 51 5.79 -19.96 18.45
N PRO A 52 5.05 -19.24 19.31
CA PRO A 52 4.16 -18.17 18.86
C PRO A 52 4.93 -17.13 18.04
N GLU A 53 4.83 -17.22 16.71
CA GLU A 53 5.42 -16.29 15.77
C GLU A 53 4.42 -15.17 15.43
N ASN A 54 4.96 -13.99 15.12
CA ASN A 54 4.17 -12.86 14.67
C ASN A 54 3.46 -13.20 13.34
N ARG A 55 2.20 -12.77 13.20
CA ARG A 55 1.53 -12.81 11.89
C ARG A 55 2.12 -11.73 11.02
N LEU A 56 2.45 -12.08 9.79
CA LEU A 56 2.98 -11.16 8.78
C LEU A 56 2.04 -11.12 7.59
N GLU A 57 1.84 -9.92 7.04
CA GLU A 57 1.23 -9.70 5.73
C GLU A 57 2.19 -8.84 4.91
N GLU A 58 2.51 -9.26 3.69
CA GLU A 58 3.50 -8.60 2.84
C GLU A 58 2.87 -8.10 1.55
N GLY A 59 3.33 -6.95 1.04
CA GLY A 59 2.86 -6.38 -0.20
C GLY A 59 4.01 -5.92 -1.07
N TYR A 60 3.84 -6.00 -2.39
CA TYR A 60 4.78 -5.44 -3.34
C TYR A 60 4.04 -4.67 -4.43
N CYS A 61 4.59 -3.53 -4.81
CA CYS A 61 4.19 -2.84 -6.02
C CYS A 61 5.34 -2.11 -6.69
N ARG A 62 5.13 -1.84 -7.98
CA ARG A 62 5.97 -0.97 -8.77
C ARG A 62 5.15 0.20 -9.27
N ILE A 63 5.60 1.41 -8.98
CA ILE A 63 4.96 2.66 -9.37
C ILE A 63 5.82 3.31 -10.43
N PHE A 64 5.24 3.58 -11.60
CA PHE A 64 5.92 4.23 -12.72
C PHE A 64 5.62 5.72 -12.75
N GLY A 65 6.64 6.53 -13.05
CA GLY A 65 6.56 7.98 -13.20
C GLY A 65 5.47 8.39 -14.17
N ARG A 66 5.41 7.76 -15.35
CA ARG A 66 4.34 8.04 -16.34
C ARG A 66 2.94 7.88 -15.74
N ASN A 67 2.71 6.84 -14.94
CA ASN A 67 1.38 6.55 -14.39
C ASN A 67 1.00 7.61 -13.34
N VAL A 68 1.97 8.05 -12.54
CA VAL A 68 1.77 9.14 -11.57
C VAL A 68 1.50 10.46 -12.31
N THR A 69 2.23 10.75 -13.38
CA THR A 69 2.01 11.92 -14.24
C THR A 69 0.61 11.92 -14.84
N GLU A 70 0.21 10.81 -15.46
CA GLU A 70 -1.12 10.62 -16.04
C GLU A 70 -2.22 10.80 -14.97
N TYR A 71 -2.06 10.18 -13.81
CA TYR A 71 -3.00 10.30 -12.69
C TYR A 71 -3.14 11.76 -12.22
N ARG A 72 -2.03 12.50 -12.05
CA ARG A 72 -2.07 13.92 -11.64
C ARG A 72 -2.78 14.79 -12.67
N GLN A 73 -2.60 14.52 -13.95
CA GLN A 73 -3.28 15.26 -15.03
C GLN A 73 -4.80 14.99 -15.03
N MET A 74 -5.22 13.76 -14.73
CA MET A 74 -6.63 13.39 -14.67
C MET A 74 -7.34 13.92 -13.42
N ARG A 75 -6.60 14.15 -12.32
CA ARG A 75 -7.18 14.58 -11.06
C ARG A 75 -7.59 16.06 -11.10
N THR A 76 -8.84 16.33 -11.48
CA THR A 76 -9.47 17.63 -11.31
C THR A 76 -9.71 17.89 -9.82
N THR A 77 -8.96 18.85 -9.27
CA THR A 77 -9.02 19.44 -7.92
C THR A 77 -10.08 18.86 -6.94
N GLY A 78 -9.61 18.12 -5.94
CA GLY A 78 -10.40 17.68 -4.79
C GLY A 78 -9.71 16.55 -4.01
N LYS A 79 -9.84 16.55 -2.67
CA LYS A 79 -9.53 15.37 -1.86
C LYS A 79 -10.66 14.35 -2.05
N ARG A 80 -10.35 13.12 -2.45
CA ARG A 80 -11.35 12.04 -2.43
C ARG A 80 -11.60 11.66 -0.97
N ALA A 81 -12.86 11.71 -0.53
CA ALA A 81 -13.23 11.13 0.74
C ALA A 81 -13.47 9.63 0.54
N ILE A 82 -12.88 8.80 1.41
CA ILE A 82 -13.15 7.36 1.42
C ILE A 82 -14.62 7.14 1.74
N GLU A 83 -15.29 6.30 0.94
CA GLU A 83 -16.70 5.97 1.12
C GLU A 83 -16.98 5.39 2.52
N LYS A 84 -18.16 5.71 3.07
CA LYS A 84 -18.55 5.27 4.42
C LYS A 84 -18.52 3.75 4.57
N SER A 85 -19.04 3.01 3.58
CA SER A 85 -19.02 1.55 3.52
C SER A 85 -17.59 0.99 3.58
N THR A 86 -16.67 1.57 2.82
CA THR A 86 -15.25 1.19 2.86
C THR A 86 -14.65 1.44 4.23
N ARG A 87 -14.97 2.59 4.88
CA ARG A 87 -14.51 2.86 6.24
C ARG A 87 -15.02 1.82 7.24
N GLU A 88 -16.29 1.46 7.17
CA GLU A 88 -16.91 0.44 8.02
C GLU A 88 -16.25 -0.93 7.81
N ASN A 89 -15.92 -1.29 6.57
CA ASN A 89 -15.22 -2.54 6.27
C ASN A 89 -13.78 -2.58 6.81
N VAL A 90 -13.05 -1.45 6.79
CA VAL A 90 -11.67 -1.38 7.30
C VAL A 90 -11.64 -1.43 8.83
N PHE A 91 -12.49 -0.64 9.49
CA PHE A 91 -12.47 -0.53 10.94
C PHE A 91 -13.31 -1.60 11.66
N GLY A 92 -14.26 -2.23 10.97
CA GLY A 92 -15.29 -3.07 11.59
C GLY A 92 -16.18 -2.28 12.56
N ASP A 93 -16.86 -3.01 13.44
CA ASP A 93 -17.83 -2.47 14.41
C ASP A 93 -17.20 -1.52 15.47
N ASP A 94 -15.88 -1.52 15.62
CA ASP A 94 -15.14 -0.77 16.64
C ASP A 94 -14.59 0.59 16.16
N GLY A 95 -14.83 0.97 14.89
CA GLY A 95 -14.19 2.10 14.22
C GLY A 95 -14.40 3.52 14.77
N SER A 96 -15.20 3.67 15.82
CA SER A 96 -15.48 4.96 16.46
C SER A 96 -14.67 5.23 17.73
N LYS A 97 -13.94 4.24 18.25
CA LYS A 97 -13.31 4.34 19.59
C LYS A 97 -11.91 4.93 19.61
N TYR A 98 -11.23 5.02 18.46
CA TYR A 98 -9.81 5.41 18.41
C TYR A 98 -9.58 6.56 17.42
N SER A 99 -8.58 7.39 17.66
CA SER A 99 -8.14 8.49 16.79
C SER A 99 -7.40 8.00 15.53
N ASP A 100 -7.69 6.76 15.12
CA ASP A 100 -7.06 6.11 13.98
C ASP A 100 -7.58 6.66 12.65
N SER A 101 -6.70 6.62 11.66
CA SER A 101 -6.96 6.94 10.27
C SER A 101 -6.91 5.67 9.43
N ILE A 102 -7.42 5.77 8.20
CA ILE A 102 -7.21 4.73 7.19
C ILE A 102 -5.98 5.12 6.40
N GLY A 103 -5.06 4.18 6.24
CA GLY A 103 -3.84 4.30 5.47
C GLY A 103 -3.95 3.54 4.18
N HIS A 104 -3.22 4.05 3.19
CA HIS A 104 -3.08 3.42 1.90
C HIS A 104 -1.70 2.76 1.81
N ILE A 105 -1.61 1.53 1.29
CA ILE A 105 -0.33 0.88 0.95
C ILE A 105 0.32 1.63 -0.23
N VAL A 106 -0.47 1.91 -1.26
CA VAL A 106 -0.13 2.88 -2.30
C VAL A 106 -0.98 4.10 -2.10
N ALA A 107 -0.34 5.21 -1.75
CA ALA A 107 -0.99 6.48 -1.52
C ALA A 107 -1.90 6.92 -2.67
N GLU A 108 -3.00 7.58 -2.34
CA GLU A 108 -3.87 8.21 -3.34
C GLU A 108 -3.07 9.15 -4.28
N VAL A 109 -2.10 9.90 -3.74
CA VAL A 109 -1.27 10.82 -4.52
C VAL A 109 -0.34 10.12 -5.52
N LEU A 110 -0.09 8.83 -5.32
CA LEU A 110 0.67 7.94 -6.21
C LEU A 110 -0.25 7.13 -7.15
N GLY A 111 -1.56 7.38 -7.12
CA GLY A 111 -2.56 6.67 -7.93
C GLY A 111 -3.16 5.43 -7.27
N GLY A 112 -3.06 5.29 -5.95
CA GLY A 112 -3.68 4.19 -5.22
C GLY A 112 -5.21 4.26 -5.15
N SER A 113 -5.85 3.08 -5.09
CA SER A 113 -7.30 2.94 -4.98
C SER A 113 -7.78 2.95 -3.52
N ASP A 114 -9.10 3.04 -3.31
CA ASP A 114 -9.73 2.82 -2.00
C ASP A 114 -10.21 1.36 -1.85
N ASP A 115 -9.61 0.45 -2.63
CA ASP A 115 -9.92 -0.98 -2.52
C ASP A 115 -9.38 -1.53 -1.19
N LEU A 116 -10.11 -2.46 -0.58
CA LEU A 116 -9.81 -2.93 0.79
C LEU A 116 -8.42 -3.56 0.93
N ASP A 117 -7.86 -4.12 -0.14
CA ASP A 117 -6.51 -4.68 -0.17
C ASP A 117 -5.40 -3.61 -0.19
N ASN A 118 -5.74 -2.37 -0.55
CA ASN A 118 -4.84 -1.22 -0.49
C ASN A 118 -4.99 -0.42 0.82
N LEU A 119 -5.90 -0.81 1.72
CA LEU A 119 -6.22 -0.05 2.93
C LEU A 119 -5.86 -0.79 4.21
N PHE A 120 -5.41 -0.06 5.22
CA PHE A 120 -5.15 -0.60 6.55
C PHE A 120 -5.39 0.44 7.65
N ILE A 121 -5.57 -0.02 8.90
CA ILE A 121 -5.74 0.88 10.05
C ILE A 121 -4.37 1.45 10.44
N GLN A 122 -4.27 2.78 10.55
CA GLN A 122 -3.05 3.48 10.94
C GLN A 122 -3.31 4.55 12.00
N ASN A 123 -2.33 4.84 12.87
CA ASN A 123 -2.38 6.03 13.71
C ASN A 123 -2.09 7.32 12.91
N SER A 124 -2.45 8.46 13.51
CA SER A 124 -2.28 9.78 12.90
C SER A 124 -0.81 10.21 12.71
N GLU A 125 0.09 9.74 13.59
CA GLU A 125 1.53 10.02 13.50
C GLU A 125 2.13 9.39 12.24
N MET A 126 1.90 8.09 12.05
CA MET A 126 2.33 7.35 10.87
C MET A 126 1.73 7.93 9.59
N ASN A 127 0.43 8.25 9.60
CA ASN A 127 -0.23 8.89 8.47
C ASN A 127 0.46 10.22 8.07
N SER A 128 0.82 11.03 9.08
CA SER A 128 1.48 12.31 8.84
C SER A 128 2.90 12.15 8.29
N ALA A 129 3.64 11.16 8.77
CA ALA A 129 4.98 10.85 8.30
C ALA A 129 4.95 10.32 6.84
N MET A 130 4.07 9.36 6.56
CA MET A 130 3.87 8.78 5.23
C MET A 130 3.44 9.83 4.21
N SER A 131 2.49 10.69 4.55
CA SER A 131 2.01 11.72 3.63
C SER A 131 3.12 12.65 3.12
N ARG A 132 4.09 13.00 3.97
CA ARG A 132 5.25 13.82 3.58
C ARG A 132 6.18 13.06 2.65
N PHE A 133 6.48 11.81 2.99
CA PHE A 133 7.32 10.94 2.17
C PHE A 133 6.72 10.72 0.78
N GLU A 134 5.44 10.35 0.71
CA GLU A 134 4.72 10.08 -0.53
C GLU A 134 4.67 11.30 -1.45
N THR A 135 4.47 12.49 -0.87
CA THR A 135 4.51 13.75 -1.62
C THR A 135 5.88 13.98 -2.27
N ASN A 136 6.97 13.68 -1.56
CA ASN A 136 8.32 13.80 -2.11
C ASN A 136 8.56 12.74 -3.20
N LEU A 137 8.12 11.50 -2.98
CA LEU A 137 8.23 10.43 -3.97
C LEU A 137 7.48 10.78 -5.27
N VAL A 138 6.27 11.33 -5.17
CA VAL A 138 5.52 11.84 -6.33
C VAL A 138 6.36 12.86 -7.10
N ASN A 139 6.96 13.84 -6.41
CA ASN A 139 7.75 14.87 -7.06
C ASN A 139 8.96 14.30 -7.80
N VAL A 140 9.60 13.26 -7.27
CA VAL A 140 10.71 12.57 -7.95
C VAL A 140 10.21 11.79 -9.17
N LEU A 141 9.12 11.04 -9.02
CA LEU A 141 8.58 10.18 -10.07
C LEU A 141 8.04 10.95 -11.27
N VAL A 142 7.48 12.14 -11.08
CA VAL A 142 6.94 12.96 -12.20
C VAL A 142 8.00 13.75 -12.96
N MET A 143 9.27 13.73 -12.52
CA MET A 143 10.35 14.43 -13.25
C MET A 143 10.68 13.75 -14.58
N ASN A 144 10.51 12.43 -14.66
CA ASN A 144 10.71 11.66 -15.87
C ASN A 144 9.78 10.43 -15.88
N ASP A 145 9.12 10.19 -17.01
CA ASP A 145 8.21 9.06 -17.19
C ASP A 145 8.88 7.69 -17.06
N GLU A 146 10.21 7.62 -17.24
CA GLU A 146 11.02 6.41 -17.08
C GLU A 146 11.39 6.12 -15.62
N HIS A 147 11.24 7.09 -14.71
CA HIS A 147 11.45 6.84 -13.28
C HIS A 147 10.45 5.81 -12.78
N PHE A 148 10.89 4.95 -11.85
CA PHE A 148 9.96 4.06 -11.15
C PHE A 148 10.44 3.77 -9.74
N SER A 149 9.50 3.39 -8.89
CA SER A 149 9.80 2.96 -7.53
C SER A 149 9.19 1.60 -7.26
N ASP A 150 10.03 0.67 -6.81
CA ASP A 150 9.61 -0.56 -6.17
C ASP A 150 9.32 -0.27 -4.70
N MET A 151 8.18 -0.73 -4.19
CA MET A 151 7.80 -0.61 -2.78
C MET A 151 7.44 -1.99 -2.25
N TYR A 152 8.08 -2.36 -1.15
CA TYR A 152 7.83 -3.57 -0.41
C TYR A 152 7.30 -3.18 0.97
N TRP A 153 6.16 -3.72 1.32
CA TRP A 153 5.49 -3.49 2.60
C TRP A 153 5.47 -4.77 3.40
N ARG A 154 5.68 -4.65 4.71
CA ARG A 154 5.46 -5.72 5.67
C ARG A 154 4.66 -5.18 6.85
N MET A 155 3.47 -5.70 7.00
CA MET A 155 2.58 -5.47 8.12
C MET A 155 2.87 -6.55 9.17
N VAL A 156 3.30 -6.11 10.35
CA VAL A 156 3.69 -7.00 11.45
C VAL A 156 2.62 -6.94 12.53
N TYR A 157 2.10 -8.12 12.89
CA TYR A 157 1.13 -8.29 13.97
C TYR A 157 1.76 -9.15 15.06
N ASP A 158 1.89 -8.59 16.25
CA ASP A 158 2.36 -9.29 17.44
C ASP A 158 1.48 -10.52 17.71
N VAL A 159 2.06 -11.58 18.27
CA VAL A 159 1.33 -12.81 18.57
C VAL A 159 0.16 -12.63 19.54
N THR A 160 0.14 -11.53 20.29
CA THR A 160 -0.97 -11.16 21.18
C THR A 160 -2.03 -10.30 20.49
N ASN A 161 -1.75 -9.78 19.29
CA ASN A 161 -2.69 -8.96 18.53
C ASN A 161 -3.85 -9.81 18.00
N ARG A 162 -5.07 -9.35 18.23
CA ARG A 162 -6.34 -10.00 17.81
C ARG A 162 -7.15 -9.13 16.86
N THR A 163 -6.56 -8.04 16.39
CA THR A 163 -7.20 -7.01 15.56
C THR A 163 -6.74 -7.09 14.11
N THR A 164 -7.35 -6.26 13.25
CA THR A 164 -6.93 -6.04 11.86
C THR A 164 -5.91 -4.90 11.73
N ARG A 165 -5.52 -4.28 12.84
CA ARG A 165 -4.52 -3.21 12.88
C ARG A 165 -3.13 -3.83 13.03
N PRO A 166 -2.17 -3.55 12.13
CA PRO A 166 -0.79 -3.98 12.34
C PRO A 166 -0.17 -3.22 13.53
N ASP A 167 0.68 -3.88 14.31
CA ASP A 167 1.43 -3.24 15.40
C ASP A 167 2.60 -2.42 14.85
N GLN A 168 3.17 -2.87 13.74
CA GLN A 168 4.30 -2.26 13.06
C GLN A 168 4.15 -2.39 11.55
N VAL A 169 4.65 -1.38 10.84
CA VAL A 169 4.72 -1.35 9.39
C VAL A 169 6.16 -1.13 8.98
N GLU A 170 6.70 -2.04 8.19
CA GLU A 170 8.02 -1.92 7.57
C GLU A 170 7.83 -1.63 6.09
N VAL A 171 8.57 -0.64 5.58
CA VAL A 171 8.53 -0.26 4.17
C VAL A 171 9.96 -0.19 3.65
N SER A 172 10.21 -0.92 2.56
CA SER A 172 11.45 -0.82 1.78
C SER A 172 11.12 -0.29 0.40
N ILE A 173 11.80 0.76 -0.01
CA ILE A 173 11.51 1.49 -1.23
C ILE A 173 12.79 1.59 -2.02
N ARG A 174 12.76 1.13 -3.26
CA ARG A 174 13.86 1.24 -4.20
C ARG A 174 13.43 2.05 -5.39
N THR A 175 13.94 3.26 -5.51
CA THR A 175 13.62 4.17 -6.61
C THR A 175 14.74 4.14 -7.64
N THR A 176 14.38 3.89 -8.89
CA THR A 176 15.30 3.91 -10.04
C THR A 176 15.04 5.17 -10.87
N LEU A 177 16.09 5.95 -11.05
CA LEU A 177 16.11 7.19 -11.82
C LEU A 177 16.87 7.01 -13.14
N ASP A 178 16.86 8.06 -13.95
CA ASP A 178 17.56 8.12 -15.23
C ASP A 178 19.03 7.66 -15.13
N GLY A 179 19.49 6.95 -16.16
CA GLY A 179 20.85 6.42 -16.21
C GLY A 179 21.10 5.24 -15.27
N GLY A 180 20.05 4.64 -14.70
CA GLY A 180 20.14 3.45 -13.85
C GLY A 180 20.61 3.73 -12.43
N PHE A 181 20.61 5.00 -12.01
CA PHE A 181 20.86 5.35 -10.62
C PHE A 181 19.73 4.81 -9.74
N THR A 182 20.08 4.18 -8.63
CA THR A 182 19.12 3.56 -7.73
C THR A 182 19.39 3.97 -6.28
N GLU A 183 18.35 4.44 -5.60
CA GLU A 183 18.37 4.68 -4.15
C GLU A 183 17.45 3.69 -3.46
N GLU A 184 17.83 3.26 -2.27
CA GLU A 184 17.04 2.39 -1.42
C GLU A 184 16.87 3.01 -0.03
N ILE A 185 15.63 3.06 0.42
CA ILE A 185 15.26 3.57 1.74
C ILE A 185 14.46 2.49 2.44
N HIS A 186 14.85 2.17 3.66
CA HIS A 186 14.09 1.27 4.54
C HIS A 186 13.72 2.01 5.82
N PHE A 187 12.45 1.92 6.21
CA PHE A 187 11.98 2.46 7.47
C PHE A 187 10.95 1.56 8.14
N VAL A 188 10.89 1.69 9.46
CA VAL A 188 10.01 0.94 10.34
C VAL A 188 9.21 1.93 11.16
N MET A 189 7.89 1.78 11.17
CA MET A 189 6.98 2.65 11.91
C MET A 189 6.15 1.82 12.87
N LEU A 190 6.07 2.29 14.11
CA LEU A 190 5.20 1.70 15.11
C LEU A 190 3.79 2.25 14.91
N ASN A 191 2.82 1.35 14.74
CA ASN A 191 1.43 1.69 14.56
C ASN A 191 0.67 1.49 15.87
N ARG A 192 1.12 2.16 16.93
CA ARG A 192 0.49 2.09 18.26
C ARG A 192 -0.89 2.74 18.25
N VAL A 193 -1.82 2.19 19.01
CA VAL A 193 -3.14 2.80 19.25
C VAL A 193 -2.96 4.21 19.75
N GLY A 194 -3.52 5.17 19.00
CA GLY A 194 -3.56 6.56 19.44
C GLY A 194 -4.33 6.65 20.75
N CYS A 195 -3.71 7.20 21.79
CA CYS A 195 -4.46 7.57 22.99
C CYS A 195 -5.37 8.75 22.60
N VAL A 196 -6.69 8.60 22.73
CA VAL A 196 -7.57 9.76 22.75
C VAL A 196 -7.23 10.50 24.03
N CYS A 197 -6.58 11.66 23.94
CA CYS A 197 -6.47 12.53 25.09
C CYS A 197 -7.90 12.86 25.51
N GLU A 198 -8.35 12.33 26.64
CA GLU A 198 -9.49 12.87 27.37
C GLU A 198 -9.08 14.28 27.82
N CYS A 199 -9.14 15.25 26.90
CA CYS A 199 -9.11 16.64 27.27
C CYS A 199 -10.37 16.86 28.08
N GLY A 200 -10.24 16.73 29.41
CA GLY A 200 -11.32 16.85 30.36
C GLY A 200 -12.13 18.10 30.05
N GLY A 201 -13.41 17.89 29.74
CA GLY A 201 -14.38 18.96 29.72
C GLY A 201 -14.35 19.65 31.09
N LYS A 202 -13.92 20.90 31.09
CA LYS A 202 -14.26 21.85 32.15
C LYS A 202 -15.44 22.68 31.68
#